data_AF-A0A2H3J0H4-F1
#
_entry.id   AF-A0A2H3J0H4-F1
#
_cell.length_a   1.000
_cell.length_b   1.000
_cell.length_c   1.000
_cell.angle_alpha   90.00
_cell.angle_beta   90.00
_cell.angle_gamma   90.00
#
_symmetry.space_group_name_H-M   'P 1'
#
loop_
_entity.id
_entity.type
_entity.pdbx_description
1 polymer ?
#
loop_
_entity_poly.entity_id
_entity_poly.type
_entity_poly.pdbx_seq_one_letter_code
_entity_poly.pdbx_strand_id
1 'polypeptide(L)'
;MGREWEEWELKEKKMRPEDAPATRWGRTKMRFGSFFGIFTEPLWSELLPPQHPALGQKRYTLLISIDDLLVTSTWDRQHGWRTAKRPGVDYFLAYLSHFYEIVIFSTQYNYTGEPIIAKLDPYQLYIQYRLYRDACRSVNGQPVKDLSYLNRDLSKVILLDTHPEHVTPQPENAVIIPKWKGDPKDKGLIAMIPFLESIGIFNPPDVRPILQAYHGKDIPLEYAKKESEMKRKHIEEWEQNRKGALSSSFTFSSLFGGSSQSDASPVPPTYLEQKRREAQKHYEEERAWVLANREKFDALIKEEQDKMMQEMSGGTIWGAAQSLLTGAPPPGQAAGSTSSAPGSQPSSA
;
A
#
# COMPACT_ATOMS: atom_id res chain seq x y z
N MET A 1 -15.83 -16.28 -6.38
CA MET A 1 -17.16 -15.90 -5.84
C MET A 1 -17.18 -14.38 -5.72
N GLY A 2 -18.06 -13.70 -6.44
CA GLY A 2 -18.22 -12.23 -6.36
C GLY A 2 -19.36 -11.85 -5.43
N ARG A 3 -19.26 -10.70 -4.76
CA ARG A 3 -20.32 -10.12 -3.94
C ARG A 3 -21.57 -9.86 -4.79
N GLU A 4 -22.76 -10.16 -4.27
CA GLU A 4 -24.01 -9.75 -4.92
C GLU A 4 -24.17 -8.24 -4.84
N TRP A 5 -24.46 -7.62 -5.98
CA TRP A 5 -24.64 -6.18 -6.07
C TRP A 5 -25.89 -5.76 -5.29
N GLU A 6 -25.78 -4.69 -4.52
CA GLU A 6 -26.93 -4.14 -3.80
C GLU A 6 -27.90 -3.48 -4.80
N GLU A 7 -29.20 -3.46 -4.49
CA GLU A 7 -30.22 -2.90 -5.40
C GLU A 7 -29.98 -1.42 -5.75
N TRP A 8 -29.35 -0.66 -4.86
CA TRP A 8 -29.03 0.75 -5.11
C TRP A 8 -27.85 0.91 -6.07
N GLU A 9 -26.83 0.05 -5.99
CA GLU A 9 -25.69 0.03 -6.92
C GLU A 9 -26.15 -0.36 -8.34
N LEU A 10 -27.06 -1.34 -8.42
CA LEU A 10 -27.71 -1.75 -9.67
C LEU A 10 -28.53 -0.62 -10.30
N LYS A 11 -29.22 0.20 -9.50
CA LYS A 11 -29.99 1.35 -9.97
C LYS A 11 -29.09 2.48 -10.46
N GLU A 12 -27.96 2.74 -9.81
CA GLU A 12 -26.98 3.74 -10.27
C GLU A 12 -26.27 3.32 -11.56
N LYS A 13 -25.91 2.04 -11.69
CA LYS A 13 -25.23 1.52 -12.89
C LYS A 13 -26.15 1.34 -14.10
N LYS A 14 -27.47 1.34 -13.90
CA LYS A 14 -28.44 1.24 -14.99
C LYS A 14 -28.53 2.59 -15.70
N MET A 15 -28.07 2.63 -16.96
CA MET A 15 -28.17 3.84 -17.80
C MET A 15 -29.62 4.34 -17.80
N ARG A 16 -29.81 5.58 -17.32
CA ARG A 16 -31.12 6.22 -17.38
C ARG A 16 -31.43 6.61 -18.83
N PRO A 17 -32.68 6.52 -19.28
CA PRO A 17 -33.06 6.91 -20.65
C PRO A 17 -32.70 8.35 -21.01
N GLU A 18 -32.54 9.21 -20.01
CA GLU A 18 -32.26 10.65 -20.08
C GLU A 18 -30.78 10.95 -20.38
N ASP A 19 -29.86 10.09 -19.91
CA ASP A 19 -28.42 10.22 -20.13
C ASP A 19 -27.96 9.53 -21.45
N ALA A 20 -28.88 8.82 -22.11
CA ALA A 20 -28.59 8.11 -23.35
C ALA A 20 -28.59 9.09 -24.54
N PRO A 21 -27.55 9.10 -25.40
CA PRO A 21 -27.51 9.99 -26.55
C PRO A 21 -28.71 9.75 -27.47
N ALA A 22 -29.52 10.78 -27.70
CA ALA A 22 -30.74 10.70 -28.50
C ALA A 22 -30.45 10.24 -29.95
N THR A 23 -29.29 10.60 -30.50
CA THR A 23 -28.86 10.29 -31.85
C THR A 23 -28.32 8.86 -32.00
N ARG A 24 -28.66 8.21 -33.13
CA ARG A 24 -28.13 6.89 -33.51
C ARG A 24 -26.59 6.89 -33.55
N TRP A 25 -25.97 7.94 -34.06
CA TRP A 25 -24.51 8.12 -34.08
C TRP A 25 -23.90 8.18 -32.68
N GLY A 26 -24.51 8.91 -31.74
CA GLY A 26 -24.06 8.96 -30.35
C GLY A 26 -24.15 7.60 -29.66
N ARG A 27 -25.22 6.83 -29.94
CA ARG A 27 -25.37 5.45 -29.44
C ARG A 27 -24.33 4.49 -30.03
N THR A 28 -24.05 4.59 -31.33
CA THR A 28 -23.00 3.79 -31.97
C THR A 28 -21.62 4.15 -31.43
N LYS A 29 -21.31 5.44 -31.28
CA LYS A 29 -20.04 5.90 -30.71
C LYS A 29 -19.86 5.45 -29.25
N MET A 30 -20.90 5.48 -28.43
CA MET A 30 -20.87 4.93 -27.07
C MET A 30 -20.66 3.42 -27.05
N ARG A 31 -21.32 2.65 -27.92
CA ARG A 31 -21.14 1.19 -28.01
C ARG A 31 -19.74 0.81 -28.49
N PHE A 32 -19.22 1.46 -29.52
CA PHE A 32 -17.85 1.22 -29.96
C PHE A 32 -16.83 1.74 -28.94
N GLY A 33 -17.09 2.89 -28.32
CA GLY A 33 -16.29 3.45 -27.24
C GLY A 33 -16.21 2.55 -26.02
N SER A 34 -17.30 1.91 -25.59
CA SER A 34 -17.30 0.99 -24.45
C SER A 34 -16.54 -0.30 -24.73
N PHE A 35 -16.55 -0.77 -25.99
CA PHE A 35 -15.74 -1.91 -26.41
C PHE A 35 -14.23 -1.62 -26.32
N PHE A 36 -13.82 -0.39 -26.65
CA PHE A 36 -12.43 0.05 -26.47
C PHE A 36 -12.12 0.53 -25.04
N GLY A 37 -13.15 0.88 -24.27
CA GLY A 37 -13.10 1.30 -22.87
C GLY A 37 -12.46 0.25 -21.96
N ILE A 38 -12.69 -1.03 -22.23
CA ILE A 38 -12.04 -2.16 -21.54
C ILE A 38 -10.50 -2.07 -21.60
N PHE A 39 -9.94 -1.48 -22.66
CA PHE A 39 -8.50 -1.33 -22.84
C PHE A 39 -7.95 -0.01 -22.28
N THR A 40 -8.83 0.94 -21.97
CA THR A 40 -8.48 2.30 -21.54
C THR A 40 -8.98 2.65 -20.15
N GLU A 41 -9.78 1.82 -19.50
CA GLU A 41 -10.22 1.98 -18.11
C GLU A 41 -9.65 0.83 -17.28
N PRO A 42 -9.35 1.04 -15.99
CA PRO A 42 -8.97 -0.07 -15.11
C PRO A 42 -10.10 -1.11 -15.04
N LEU A 43 -9.74 -2.38 -14.84
CA LEU A 43 -10.69 -3.49 -14.74
C LEU A 43 -11.72 -3.32 -13.61
N TRP A 44 -11.42 -2.48 -12.62
CA TRP A 44 -12.29 -2.19 -11.47
C TRP A 44 -12.61 -0.70 -11.37
N SER A 45 -13.86 -0.39 -11.00
CA SER A 45 -14.30 0.99 -10.72
C SER A 45 -13.60 1.58 -9.50
N GLU A 46 -13.21 0.74 -8.56
CA GLU A 46 -12.44 1.09 -7.38
C GLU A 46 -11.33 0.07 -7.20
N LEU A 47 -10.10 0.53 -7.07
CA LEU A 47 -8.90 -0.31 -6.98
C LEU A 47 -8.70 -0.87 -5.57
N LEU A 48 -9.11 -0.11 -4.54
CA LEU A 48 -9.01 -0.54 -3.14
C LEU A 48 -10.39 -0.66 -2.51
N PRO A 49 -10.58 -1.60 -1.58
CA PRO A 49 -11.79 -1.66 -0.78
C PRO A 49 -11.94 -0.39 0.08
N PRO A 50 -13.17 -0.06 0.51
CA PRO A 50 -13.41 1.06 1.42
C PRO A 50 -12.64 0.87 2.72
N GLN A 51 -12.14 1.97 3.29
CA GLN A 51 -11.42 1.92 4.56
C GLN A 51 -12.40 1.52 5.69
N HIS A 52 -12.16 0.38 6.32
CA HIS A 52 -13.01 -0.10 7.41
C HIS A 52 -12.61 0.56 8.75
N PRO A 53 -13.54 1.18 9.50
CA PRO A 53 -13.22 1.95 10.72
C PRO A 53 -12.76 1.11 11.93
N ALA A 54 -12.67 -0.22 11.80
CA ALA A 54 -12.44 -1.14 12.93
C ALA A 54 -10.96 -1.50 13.17
N LEU A 55 -10.11 -1.31 12.16
CA LEU A 55 -8.68 -1.57 12.23
C LEU A 55 -8.00 -0.21 12.24
N GLY A 56 -7.47 0.22 13.40
CA GLY A 56 -6.86 1.54 13.62
C GLY A 56 -6.33 2.22 12.35
N GLN A 57 -7.18 3.06 11.76
CA GLN A 57 -7.04 3.48 10.37
C GLN A 57 -5.84 4.42 10.23
N LYS A 58 -4.89 4.04 9.38
CA LYS A 58 -3.81 4.95 8.98
C LYS A 58 -4.41 6.12 8.20
N ARG A 59 -3.98 7.34 8.51
CA ARG A 59 -4.61 8.55 7.97
C ARG A 59 -4.21 8.85 6.54
N TYR A 60 -3.00 8.43 6.16
CA TYR A 60 -2.42 8.68 4.84
C TYR A 60 -2.16 7.38 4.11
N THR A 61 -2.27 7.41 2.79
CA THR A 61 -1.94 6.29 1.91
C THR A 61 -0.66 6.61 1.15
N LEU A 62 0.34 5.74 1.27
CA LEU A 62 1.61 5.85 0.56
C LEU A 62 1.66 4.79 -0.54
N LEU A 63 1.57 5.25 -1.78
CA LEU A 63 1.71 4.41 -2.96
C LEU A 63 3.17 4.32 -3.35
N ILE A 64 3.68 3.11 -3.57
CA ILE A 64 5.10 2.89 -3.85
C ILE A 64 5.26 2.05 -5.12
N SER A 65 6.04 2.55 -6.08
CA SER A 65 6.46 1.78 -7.25
C SER A 65 7.52 0.73 -6.89
N ILE A 66 7.56 -0.40 -7.59
CA ILE A 66 8.56 -1.44 -7.35
C ILE A 66 9.85 -1.13 -8.13
N ASP A 67 9.69 -0.97 -9.45
CA ASP A 67 10.80 -0.91 -10.40
C ASP A 67 11.63 0.36 -10.28
N ASP A 68 12.95 0.15 -10.23
CA ASP A 68 13.98 1.16 -10.05
C ASP A 68 13.82 2.00 -8.76
N LEU A 69 12.85 1.68 -7.90
CA LEU A 69 12.60 2.37 -6.64
C LEU A 69 12.97 1.50 -5.43
N LEU A 70 12.33 0.33 -5.28
CA LEU A 70 12.62 -0.63 -4.21
C LEU A 70 13.63 -1.68 -4.64
N VAL A 71 13.53 -2.11 -5.89
CA VAL A 71 14.42 -3.11 -6.48
C VAL A 71 14.83 -2.66 -7.87
N THR A 72 15.93 -3.22 -8.37
CA THR A 72 16.28 -3.13 -9.78
C THR A 72 16.54 -4.52 -10.32
N SER A 73 16.02 -4.81 -11.50
CA SER A 73 16.16 -6.11 -12.15
C SER A 73 17.08 -5.97 -13.36
N THR A 74 18.18 -6.70 -13.34
CA THR A 74 19.15 -6.77 -14.44
C THR A 74 19.08 -8.14 -15.09
N TRP A 75 19.12 -8.20 -16.42
CA TRP A 75 19.20 -9.46 -17.16
C TRP A 75 20.62 -9.67 -17.69
N ASP A 76 21.12 -10.90 -17.53
CA ASP A 76 22.38 -11.35 -18.10
C ASP A 76 22.17 -12.70 -18.81
N ARG A 77 22.94 -12.97 -19.88
CA ARG A 77 22.84 -14.20 -20.66
C ARG A 77 23.24 -15.44 -19.87
N GLN A 78 24.17 -15.31 -18.92
CA GLN A 78 24.65 -16.43 -18.12
C GLN A 78 23.71 -16.78 -16.96
N HIS A 79 23.12 -15.76 -16.33
CA HIS A 79 22.38 -15.91 -15.07
C HIS A 79 20.88 -15.59 -15.18
N GLY A 80 20.42 -15.15 -16.35
CA GLY A 80 19.06 -14.69 -16.56
C GLY A 80 18.73 -13.42 -15.78
N TRP A 81 17.47 -13.30 -15.37
CA TRP A 81 16.98 -12.18 -14.57
C TRP A 81 17.50 -12.28 -13.13
N ARG A 82 18.12 -11.19 -12.66
CA ARG A 82 18.60 -11.02 -11.29
C ARG A 82 18.03 -9.73 -10.72
N THR A 83 17.43 -9.81 -9.54
CA THR A 83 16.84 -8.66 -8.86
C THR A 83 17.70 -8.30 -7.65
N ALA A 84 18.17 -7.06 -7.61
CA ALA A 84 18.87 -6.49 -6.46
C ALA A 84 17.88 -5.73 -5.58
N LYS A 85 18.04 -5.83 -4.26
CA LYS A 85 17.25 -5.08 -3.28
C LYS A 85 17.94 -3.76 -2.95
N ARG A 86 17.21 -2.64 -2.97
CA ARG A 86 17.77 -1.33 -2.62
C ARG A 86 18.14 -1.28 -1.13
N PRO A 87 19.30 -0.73 -0.76
CA PRO A 87 19.68 -0.57 0.63
C PRO A 87 18.61 0.19 1.42
N GLY A 88 18.21 -0.36 2.57
CA GLY A 88 17.24 0.27 3.47
C GLY A 88 15.76 0.04 3.16
N VAL A 89 15.40 -0.75 2.14
CA VAL A 89 13.99 -1.02 1.80
C VAL A 89 13.22 -1.65 2.97
N ASP A 90 13.79 -2.64 3.63
CA ASP A 90 13.10 -3.32 4.74
C ASP A 90 12.79 -2.33 5.88
N TYR A 91 13.76 -1.47 6.22
CA TYR A 91 13.58 -0.42 7.22
C TYR A 91 12.58 0.63 6.77
N PHE A 92 12.64 1.04 5.50
CA PHE A 92 11.73 2.02 4.92
C PHE A 92 10.27 1.56 5.01
N LEU A 93 9.97 0.32 4.59
CA LEU A 93 8.63 -0.26 4.64
C LEU A 93 8.15 -0.45 6.08
N ALA A 94 8.98 -1.06 6.93
CA ALA A 94 8.61 -1.36 8.31
C ALA A 94 8.44 -0.08 9.15
N TYR A 95 9.27 0.93 8.95
CA TYR A 95 9.16 2.17 9.72
C TYR A 95 7.98 3.03 9.26
N LEU A 96 7.73 3.14 7.94
CA LEU A 96 6.65 3.97 7.42
C LEU A 96 5.27 3.33 7.54
N SER A 97 5.15 2.00 7.66
CA SER A 97 3.87 1.31 7.90
C SER A 97 3.18 1.79 9.18
N HIS A 98 3.94 2.37 10.11
CA HIS A 98 3.41 2.96 11.33
C HIS A 98 2.59 4.22 11.06
N PHE A 99 2.95 5.00 10.04
CA PHE A 99 2.34 6.28 9.72
C PHE A 99 1.38 6.19 8.53
N TYR A 100 1.66 5.30 7.58
CA TYR A 100 0.98 5.22 6.29
C TYR A 100 0.34 3.84 6.08
N GLU A 101 -0.79 3.84 5.37
CA GLU A 101 -1.27 2.68 4.62
C GLU A 101 -0.37 2.52 3.38
N ILE A 102 0.54 1.55 3.41
CA ILE A 102 1.44 1.26 2.31
C ILE A 102 0.73 0.40 1.27
N VAL A 103 0.67 0.93 0.05
CA VAL A 103 0.11 0.26 -1.11
C VAL A 103 1.17 0.17 -2.19
N ILE A 104 1.48 -1.04 -2.63
CA ILE A 104 2.35 -1.21 -3.79
C ILE A 104 1.53 -0.88 -5.03
N PHE A 105 2.02 0.04 -5.87
CA PHE A 105 1.39 0.35 -7.15
C PHE A 105 2.47 0.32 -8.23
N SER A 106 2.58 -0.82 -8.93
CA SER A 106 3.61 -1.06 -9.94
C SER A 106 3.04 -1.16 -11.34
N THR A 107 3.82 -0.79 -12.35
CA THR A 107 3.50 -1.05 -13.76
C THR A 107 3.89 -2.45 -14.21
N GLN A 108 4.56 -3.24 -13.35
CA GLN A 108 4.84 -4.64 -13.61
C GLN A 108 3.57 -5.49 -13.58
N TYR A 109 3.59 -6.60 -14.32
CA TYR A 109 2.55 -7.60 -14.20
C TYR A 109 2.63 -8.32 -12.85
N ASN A 110 1.48 -8.77 -12.35
CA ASN A 110 1.36 -9.48 -11.08
C ASN A 110 2.33 -10.68 -11.00
N TYR A 111 2.40 -11.52 -12.04
CA TYR A 111 3.25 -12.70 -12.05
C TYR A 111 4.77 -12.42 -11.92
N THR A 112 5.24 -11.21 -12.25
CA THR A 112 6.64 -10.82 -12.04
C THR A 112 6.85 -10.08 -10.73
N GLY A 113 5.92 -9.21 -10.35
CA GLY A 113 6.06 -8.34 -9.18
C GLY A 113 5.71 -9.02 -7.85
N GLU A 114 4.72 -9.91 -7.84
CA GLU A 114 4.26 -10.58 -6.62
C GLU A 114 5.35 -11.41 -5.93
N PRO A 115 6.15 -12.24 -6.64
CA PRO A 115 7.26 -12.97 -6.01
C PRO A 115 8.33 -12.06 -5.39
N ILE A 116 8.48 -10.82 -5.88
CA ILE A 116 9.42 -9.84 -5.33
C ILE A 116 8.87 -9.29 -4.02
N ILE A 117 7.60 -8.85 -4.01
CA ILE A 117 6.95 -8.32 -2.82
C ILE A 117 6.83 -9.37 -1.72
N ALA A 118 6.48 -10.61 -2.06
CA ALA A 118 6.42 -11.72 -1.10
C ALA A 118 7.77 -12.00 -0.42
N LYS A 119 8.90 -11.66 -1.06
CA LYS A 119 10.23 -11.75 -0.44
C LYS A 119 10.61 -10.53 0.39
N LEU A 120 10.05 -9.35 0.09
CA LEU A 120 10.28 -8.12 0.85
C LEU A 120 9.43 -8.07 2.11
N ASP A 121 8.19 -8.57 2.06
CA ASP A 121 7.27 -8.66 3.19
C ASP A 121 6.68 -10.08 3.29
N PRO A 122 7.47 -11.05 3.79
CA PRO A 122 7.04 -12.45 3.85
C PRO A 122 5.87 -12.70 4.80
N TYR A 123 5.72 -11.84 5.82
CA TYR A 123 4.68 -11.97 6.85
C TYR A 123 3.47 -11.06 6.56
N GLN A 124 3.48 -10.30 5.47
CA GLN A 124 2.42 -9.35 5.09
C GLN A 124 2.07 -8.35 6.21
N LEU A 125 3.08 -7.90 6.95
CA LEU A 125 2.88 -7.02 8.10
C LEU A 125 2.88 -5.54 7.70
N TYR A 126 3.59 -5.18 6.63
CA TYR A 126 3.88 -3.79 6.29
C TYR A 126 3.06 -3.31 5.10
N ILE A 127 2.83 -4.15 4.10
CA ILE A 127 2.12 -3.80 2.86
C ILE A 127 0.67 -4.26 2.95
N GLN A 128 -0.28 -3.33 2.87
CA GLN A 128 -1.71 -3.64 3.00
C GLN A 128 -2.33 -4.09 1.67
N TYR A 129 -1.98 -3.42 0.57
CA TYR A 129 -2.55 -3.70 -0.75
C TYR A 129 -1.48 -3.69 -1.84
N ARG A 130 -1.74 -4.43 -2.93
CA ARG A 130 -0.82 -4.61 -4.05
C ARG A 130 -1.59 -4.44 -5.36
N LEU A 131 -1.17 -3.46 -6.15
CA LEU A 131 -1.72 -3.08 -7.43
C LEU A 131 -0.62 -3.21 -8.49
N TYR A 132 -0.95 -3.88 -9.58
CA TYR A 132 -0.01 -4.21 -10.66
C TYR A 132 -0.49 -3.58 -11.99
N ARG A 133 0.06 -4.04 -13.11
CA ARG A 133 -0.22 -3.52 -14.46
C ARG A 133 -1.70 -3.48 -14.83
N ASP A 134 -2.48 -4.41 -14.30
CA ASP A 134 -3.94 -4.54 -14.45
C ASP A 134 -4.73 -3.40 -13.80
N ALA A 135 -4.16 -2.75 -12.77
CA ALA A 135 -4.72 -1.55 -12.16
C ALA A 135 -4.32 -0.24 -12.88
N CYS A 136 -3.32 -0.29 -13.78
CA CYS A 136 -2.86 0.89 -14.53
C CYS A 136 -3.69 1.14 -15.79
N ARG A 137 -4.00 2.41 -16.06
CA ARG A 137 -4.60 2.83 -17.33
C ARG A 137 -3.56 2.93 -18.44
N SER A 138 -3.95 2.72 -19.69
CA SER A 138 -3.10 3.01 -20.85
C SER A 138 -3.53 4.32 -21.50
N VAL A 139 -2.69 5.37 -21.44
CA VAL A 139 -2.92 6.65 -22.13
C VAL A 139 -1.83 6.82 -23.18
N ASN A 140 -2.22 6.95 -24.45
CA ASN A 140 -1.30 7.05 -25.58
C ASN A 140 -0.26 5.91 -25.63
N GLY A 141 -0.67 4.71 -25.23
CA GLY A 141 0.21 3.53 -25.19
C GLY A 141 1.15 3.46 -23.98
N GLN A 142 1.15 4.46 -23.09
CA GLN A 142 1.94 4.46 -21.86
C GLN A 142 1.09 4.07 -20.64
N PRO A 143 1.61 3.25 -19.71
CA PRO A 143 0.92 2.96 -18.46
C PRO A 143 0.91 4.21 -17.57
N VAL A 144 -0.27 4.60 -17.09
CA VAL A 144 -0.45 5.68 -16.12
C VAL A 144 -1.20 5.15 -14.89
N LYS A 145 -0.81 5.66 -13.73
CA LYS A 145 -1.38 5.35 -12.42
C LYS A 145 -2.38 6.44 -12.09
N ASP A 146 -3.65 6.15 -12.37
CA ASP A 146 -4.73 7.12 -12.13
C ASP A 146 -5.28 6.93 -10.70
N LEU A 147 -5.01 7.91 -9.84
CA LEU A 147 -5.34 7.88 -8.42
C LEU A 147 -6.83 8.10 -8.16
N SER A 148 -7.60 8.59 -9.14
CA SER A 148 -9.05 8.80 -8.98
C SER A 148 -9.81 7.50 -8.69
N TYR A 149 -9.26 6.36 -9.11
CA TYR A 149 -9.83 5.03 -8.91
C TYR A 149 -9.39 4.38 -7.59
N LEU A 150 -8.53 5.02 -6.80
CA LEU A 150 -7.97 4.41 -5.59
C LEU A 150 -8.99 4.24 -4.45
N ASN A 151 -10.13 4.93 -4.50
CA ASN A 151 -11.09 5.02 -3.40
C ASN A 151 -10.45 5.53 -2.10
N ARG A 152 -9.66 6.60 -2.21
CA ARG A 152 -9.01 7.30 -1.10
C ARG A 152 -9.09 8.81 -1.33
N ASP A 153 -9.07 9.56 -0.23
CA ASP A 153 -9.02 11.02 -0.28
C ASP A 153 -7.65 11.49 -0.81
N LEU A 154 -7.63 12.09 -2.00
CA LEU A 154 -6.41 12.58 -2.65
C LEU A 154 -5.64 13.61 -1.82
N SER A 155 -6.28 14.31 -0.87
CA SER A 155 -5.55 15.21 0.04
C SER A 155 -4.60 14.46 0.99
N LYS A 156 -4.74 13.14 1.09
CA LYS A 156 -3.97 12.26 1.99
C LYS A 156 -3.23 11.13 1.27
N VAL A 157 -3.12 11.21 -0.05
CA VAL A 157 -2.42 10.22 -0.88
C VAL A 157 -1.09 10.78 -1.37
N ILE A 158 -0.02 10.00 -1.23
CA ILE A 158 1.30 10.32 -1.78
C ILE A 158 1.75 9.15 -2.65
N LEU A 159 2.17 9.43 -3.89
CA LEU A 159 2.70 8.45 -4.83
C LEU A 159 4.21 8.62 -5.01
N LEU A 160 4.98 7.60 -4.65
CA LEU A 160 6.42 7.53 -4.92
C LEU A 160 6.65 6.72 -6.20
N ASP A 161 7.21 7.38 -7.20
CA ASP A 161 7.56 6.76 -8.48
C ASP A 161 8.93 7.24 -8.97
N THR A 162 9.47 6.57 -9.97
CA THR A 162 10.73 6.93 -10.62
C THR A 162 10.52 7.44 -12.05
N HIS A 163 9.30 7.27 -12.55
CA HIS A 163 8.89 7.54 -13.93
C HIS A 163 7.80 8.62 -13.96
N PRO A 164 8.12 9.85 -14.42
CA PRO A 164 7.15 10.94 -14.52
C PRO A 164 5.92 10.60 -15.39
N GLU A 165 6.07 9.75 -16.39
CA GLU A 165 5.00 9.33 -17.28
C GLU A 165 3.88 8.61 -16.54
N HIS A 166 4.20 7.85 -15.49
CA HIS A 166 3.21 7.10 -14.71
C HIS A 166 2.28 8.03 -13.93
N VAL A 167 2.74 9.22 -13.55
CA VAL A 167 2.03 10.12 -12.62
C VAL A 167 1.30 11.26 -13.33
N THR A 168 1.30 11.26 -14.66
CA THR A 168 0.66 12.28 -15.50
C THR A 168 -0.76 12.67 -15.07
N PRO A 169 -1.64 11.76 -14.61
CA PRO A 169 -3.00 12.13 -14.21
C PRO A 169 -3.09 13.01 -12.94
N GLN A 170 -2.20 12.83 -11.96
CA GLN A 170 -2.16 13.59 -10.69
C GLN A 170 -0.71 13.88 -10.25
N PRO A 171 0.02 14.77 -10.96
CA PRO A 171 1.40 15.09 -10.63
C PRO A 171 1.56 15.76 -9.25
N GLU A 172 0.52 16.43 -8.74
CA GLU A 172 0.51 17.12 -7.45
C GLU A 172 0.57 16.18 -6.23
N ASN A 173 0.21 14.91 -6.43
CA ASN A 173 0.28 13.86 -5.41
C ASN A 173 1.55 13.02 -5.53
N ALA A 174 2.39 13.27 -6.54
CA ALA A 174 3.52 12.44 -6.88
C ALA A 174 4.86 13.05 -6.46
N VAL A 175 5.74 12.18 -6.00
CA VAL A 175 7.15 12.47 -5.73
C VAL A 175 7.99 11.57 -6.63
N ILE A 176 8.70 12.20 -7.57
CA ILE A 176 9.60 11.48 -8.47
C ILE A 176 10.97 11.35 -7.83
N ILE A 177 11.37 10.12 -7.54
CA ILE A 177 12.66 9.78 -6.96
C ILE A 177 13.61 9.33 -8.08
N PRO A 178 14.91 9.67 -8.03
CA PRO A 178 15.87 9.16 -8.99
C PRO A 178 15.91 7.63 -9.03
N LYS A 179 15.96 7.07 -10.25
CA LYS A 179 16.09 5.63 -10.48
C LYS A 179 17.34 5.07 -9.81
N TRP A 180 17.16 4.01 -9.05
CA TRP A 180 18.25 3.29 -8.43
C TRP A 180 18.82 2.24 -9.39
N LYS A 181 20.11 2.35 -9.68
CA LYS A 181 20.83 1.51 -10.65
C LYS A 181 21.61 0.35 -10.02
N GLY A 182 21.28 -0.03 -8.78
CA GLY A 182 21.94 -1.14 -8.09
C GLY A 182 23.13 -0.75 -7.20
N ASP A 183 23.40 0.54 -6.97
CA ASP A 183 24.49 0.97 -6.09
C ASP A 183 24.22 0.56 -4.63
N PRO A 184 25.06 -0.28 -3.99
CA PRO A 184 24.89 -0.68 -2.59
C PRO A 184 25.13 0.45 -1.59
N LYS A 185 25.74 1.57 -2.01
CA LYS A 185 25.96 2.75 -1.16
C LYS A 185 24.84 3.79 -1.27
N ASP A 186 23.80 3.52 -2.06
CA ASP A 186 22.64 4.40 -2.18
C ASP A 186 22.00 4.64 -0.81
N LYS A 187 21.75 5.92 -0.51
CA LYS A 187 21.03 6.36 0.68
C LYS A 187 19.75 7.11 0.33
N GLY A 188 19.39 7.19 -0.95
CA GLY A 188 18.28 8.03 -1.42
C GLY A 188 16.95 7.64 -0.79
N LEU A 189 16.66 6.34 -0.68
CA LEU A 189 15.41 5.86 -0.08
C LEU A 189 15.31 6.18 1.43
N ILE A 190 16.40 5.93 2.17
CA ILE A 190 16.45 6.23 3.62
C ILE A 190 16.37 7.74 3.86
N ALA A 191 17.01 8.55 3.00
CA ALA A 191 17.02 10.00 3.13
C ALA A 191 15.63 10.63 2.92
N MET A 192 14.68 9.92 2.31
CA MET A 192 13.26 10.34 2.19
C MET A 192 12.45 10.13 3.47
N ILE A 193 12.89 9.24 4.37
CA ILE A 193 12.14 8.88 5.59
C ILE A 193 11.83 10.12 6.45
N PRO A 194 12.80 11.01 6.79
CA PRO A 194 12.53 12.16 7.64
C PRO A 194 11.43 13.08 7.10
N PHE A 195 11.35 13.23 5.77
CA PHE A 195 10.34 14.03 5.11
C PHE A 195 8.95 13.38 5.21
N LEU A 196 8.83 12.10 4.84
CA LEU A 196 7.56 11.38 4.89
C LEU A 196 7.07 11.22 6.34
N GLU A 197 7.98 10.94 7.26
CA GLU A 197 7.68 10.85 8.68
C GLU A 197 7.12 12.17 9.22
N SER A 198 7.68 13.31 8.81
CA SER A 198 7.20 14.63 9.25
C SER A 198 5.74 14.89 8.85
N ILE A 199 5.34 14.47 7.65
CA ILE A 199 3.95 14.57 7.19
C ILE A 199 3.05 13.69 8.05
N GLY A 200 3.48 12.47 8.36
CA GLY A 200 2.74 11.55 9.23
C GLY A 200 2.57 12.09 10.67
N ILE A 201 3.60 12.75 11.20
CA ILE A 201 3.62 13.31 12.57
C ILE A 201 2.80 14.60 12.66
N PHE A 202 3.03 15.57 11.78
CA PHE A 202 2.32 16.85 11.81
C PHE A 202 0.87 16.75 11.32
N ASN A 203 0.55 15.68 10.58
CA ASN A 203 -0.79 15.35 10.12
C ASN A 203 -1.50 16.55 9.43
N PRO A 204 -0.92 17.12 8.36
CA PRO A 204 -1.49 18.25 7.64
C PRO A 204 -2.81 17.87 6.94
N PRO A 205 -3.79 18.79 6.83
CA PRO A 205 -5.07 18.48 6.19
C PRO A 205 -4.96 18.11 4.71
N ASP A 206 -3.95 18.64 4.00
CA ASP A 206 -3.68 18.35 2.59
C ASP A 206 -2.16 18.27 2.35
N VAL A 207 -1.72 17.18 1.72
CA VAL A 207 -0.30 16.94 1.40
C VAL A 207 0.15 17.68 0.14
N ARG A 208 -0.74 17.99 -0.80
CA ARG A 208 -0.38 18.52 -2.14
C ARG A 208 0.36 19.85 -2.08
N PRO A 209 -0.03 20.85 -1.25
CA PRO A 209 0.73 22.10 -1.13
C PRO A 209 2.14 21.88 -0.59
N ILE A 210 2.32 20.89 0.29
CA ILE A 210 3.62 20.53 0.85
C ILE A 210 4.48 19.92 -0.25
N LEU A 211 3.96 18.94 -0.99
CA LEU A 211 4.68 18.31 -2.10
C LEU A 211 5.08 19.35 -3.17
N GLN A 212 4.16 20.25 -3.52
CA GLN A 212 4.41 21.32 -4.49
C GLN A 212 5.56 22.25 -4.06
N ALA A 213 5.71 22.54 -2.76
CA ALA A 213 6.79 23.40 -2.25
C ALA A 213 8.19 22.80 -2.45
N TYR A 214 8.29 21.48 -2.57
CA TYR A 214 9.53 20.76 -2.86
C TYR A 214 9.63 20.26 -4.30
N HIS A 215 8.67 20.59 -5.17
CA HIS A 215 8.70 20.18 -6.57
C HIS A 215 9.98 20.68 -7.27
N GLY A 216 10.65 19.78 -7.99
CA GLY A 216 11.91 20.08 -8.70
C GLY A 216 13.14 20.28 -7.80
N LYS A 217 13.03 20.06 -6.48
CA LYS A 217 14.15 20.15 -5.53
C LYS A 217 14.56 18.76 -5.04
N ASP A 218 15.77 18.66 -4.49
CA ASP A 218 16.20 17.49 -3.74
C ASP A 218 15.50 17.50 -2.36
N ILE A 219 14.41 16.74 -2.26
CA ILE A 219 13.54 16.72 -1.07
C ILE A 219 14.33 16.38 0.20
N PRO A 220 15.15 15.30 0.23
CA PRO A 220 15.95 14.99 1.41
C PRO A 220 16.86 16.14 1.87
N LEU A 221 17.59 16.76 0.94
CA LEU A 221 18.53 17.82 1.29
C LEU A 221 17.83 19.09 1.77
N GLU A 222 16.78 19.52 1.07
CA GLU A 222 16.04 20.73 1.43
C GLU A 222 15.26 20.56 2.73
N TYR A 223 14.69 19.38 2.96
CA TYR A 223 14.02 19.07 4.21
C TYR A 223 15.00 19.03 5.38
N ALA A 224 16.19 18.43 5.22
CA ALA A 224 17.23 18.42 6.25
C ALA A 224 17.69 19.83 6.65
N LYS A 225 17.84 20.75 5.67
CA LYS A 225 18.13 22.17 5.95
C LYS A 225 17.02 22.80 6.78
N LYS A 226 15.75 22.66 6.34
CA LYS A 226 14.59 23.20 7.04
C LYS A 226 14.47 22.65 8.46
N GLU A 227 14.73 21.37 8.66
CA GLU A 227 14.72 20.74 9.98
C GLU A 227 15.80 21.33 10.89
N SER A 228 17.03 21.50 10.38
CA SER A 228 18.13 22.11 11.15
C SER A 228 17.82 23.56 11.55
N GLU A 229 17.15 24.33 10.69
CA GLU A 229 16.72 25.70 10.99
C GLU A 229 15.63 25.72 12.07
N MET A 230 14.64 24.83 11.97
CA MET A 230 13.58 24.69 12.99
C MET A 230 14.17 24.31 14.34
N LYS A 231 15.13 23.37 14.35
CA LYS A 231 15.84 22.96 15.56
C LYS A 231 16.67 24.10 16.15
N ARG A 232 17.37 24.88 15.32
CA ARG A 232 18.13 26.04 15.78
C ARG A 232 17.22 27.08 16.43
N LYS A 233 16.08 27.41 15.81
CA LYS A 233 15.09 28.33 16.37
C LYS A 233 14.55 27.85 17.72
N HIS A 234 14.22 26.56 17.83
CA HIS A 234 13.78 25.95 19.10
C HIS A 234 14.83 26.08 20.21
N ILE A 235 16.11 25.87 19.88
CA ILE A 235 17.23 26.07 20.83
C ILE A 235 17.35 27.54 21.24
N GLU A 236 17.31 28.46 20.27
CA GLU A 236 17.39 29.91 20.52
C GLU A 236 16.23 30.39 21.41
N GLU A 237 15.00 29.97 21.13
CA GLU A 237 13.81 30.27 21.94
C GLU A 237 13.94 29.70 23.36
N TRP A 238 14.45 28.47 23.50
CA TRP A 238 14.70 27.88 24.81
C TRP A 238 15.77 28.65 25.59
N GLU A 239 16.86 29.06 24.94
CA GLU A 239 17.90 29.88 25.59
C GLU A 239 17.39 31.26 25.99
N GLN A 240 16.59 31.90 25.13
CA GLN A 240 15.97 33.20 25.44
C GLN A 240 15.00 33.08 26.63
N ASN A 241 14.14 32.07 26.63
CA ASN A 241 13.23 31.80 27.73
C ASN A 241 13.98 31.45 29.02
N ARG A 242 15.11 30.74 28.94
CA ARG A 242 15.98 30.45 30.08
C ARG A 242 16.65 31.71 30.62
N LYS A 243 17.19 32.58 29.76
CA LYS A 243 17.79 33.87 30.15
C LYS A 243 16.73 34.83 30.72
N GLY A 244 15.53 34.85 30.13
CA GLY A 244 14.37 35.58 30.63
C GLY A 244 13.92 35.10 32.00
N ALA A 245 13.78 33.78 32.19
CA ALA A 245 13.47 33.16 33.47
C ALA A 245 14.54 33.46 34.54
N LEU A 246 15.83 33.41 34.19
CA LEU A 246 16.93 33.78 35.07
C LEU A 246 16.93 35.27 35.44
N SER A 247 16.45 36.17 34.56
CA SER A 247 16.29 37.60 34.86
C SER A 247 15.07 37.91 35.73
N SER A 248 14.01 37.11 35.65
CA SER A 248 12.83 37.18 36.53
C SER A 248 12.97 36.37 37.82
N SER A 249 13.95 35.45 37.90
CA SER A 249 14.28 34.61 39.07
C SER A 249 15.36 35.22 39.97
N PHE A 250 15.25 36.51 40.30
CA PHE A 250 15.89 37.07 41.49
C PHE A 250 15.29 36.53 42.82
N THR A 251 14.54 35.43 42.79
CA THR A 251 13.84 34.83 43.92
C THR A 251 14.52 33.54 44.41
N PHE A 252 15.21 33.69 45.55
CA PHE A 252 15.42 32.71 46.64
C PHE A 252 16.36 31.50 46.54
N SER A 253 16.99 31.16 45.40
CA SER A 253 17.90 30.00 45.35
C SER A 253 19.27 30.22 46.04
N SER A 254 19.63 31.45 46.38
CA SER A 254 20.91 31.79 47.02
C SER A 254 20.87 31.80 48.57
N LEU A 255 19.77 31.39 49.20
CA LEU A 255 19.63 31.37 50.68
C LEU A 255 19.56 29.95 51.29
N PHE A 256 19.52 28.90 50.48
CA PHE A 256 19.69 27.52 50.94
C PHE A 256 20.93 26.92 50.28
N GLY A 257 22.06 27.03 50.99
CA GLY A 257 23.34 26.50 50.57
C GLY A 257 23.27 25.00 50.26
N GLY A 258 23.48 24.68 48.99
CA GLY A 258 23.65 23.32 48.50
C GLY A 258 24.54 23.37 47.27
N SER A 259 25.82 23.07 47.45
CA SER A 259 26.77 22.85 46.36
C SER A 259 26.32 21.63 45.56
N SER A 260 25.68 21.84 44.42
CA SER A 260 25.54 20.84 43.39
C SER A 260 26.07 21.43 42.08
N GLN A 261 26.99 20.68 41.47
CA GLN A 261 27.41 20.83 40.08
C GLN A 261 26.22 21.30 39.24
N SER A 262 26.39 22.46 38.60
CA SER A 262 25.46 22.95 37.60
C SER A 262 25.55 22.04 36.37
N ASP A 263 24.97 20.86 36.44
CA ASP A 263 24.54 20.12 35.25
C ASP A 263 23.57 21.04 34.53
N ALA A 264 24.05 21.66 33.45
CA ALA A 264 23.18 22.40 32.55
C ALA A 264 22.12 21.40 32.08
N SER A 265 20.85 21.63 32.48
CA SER A 265 19.75 20.79 32.03
C SER A 265 19.81 20.67 30.50
N PRO A 266 19.78 19.44 29.95
CA PRO A 266 19.89 19.25 28.52
C PRO A 266 18.74 19.96 27.80
N VAL A 267 19.02 20.50 26.61
CA VAL A 267 17.99 21.14 25.77
C VAL A 267 16.81 20.18 25.61
N PRO A 268 15.56 20.61 25.87
CA PRO A 268 14.41 19.76 25.72
C PRO A 268 14.25 19.36 24.23
N PRO A 269 14.03 18.07 23.93
CA PRO A 269 13.90 17.60 22.57
C PRO A 269 12.71 18.26 21.88
N THR A 270 12.86 18.54 20.58
CA THR A 270 11.80 19.10 19.74
C THR A 270 10.62 18.13 19.68
N TYR A 271 9.39 18.62 19.44
CA TYR A 271 8.21 17.76 19.27
C TYR A 271 8.44 16.61 18.26
N LEU A 272 9.06 16.94 17.11
CA LEU A 272 9.42 15.97 16.08
C LEU A 272 10.41 14.90 16.60
N GLU A 273 11.40 15.29 17.38
CA GLU A 273 12.39 14.37 17.96
C GLU A 273 11.77 13.45 19.01
N GLN A 274 10.84 13.97 19.82
CA GLN A 274 10.10 13.16 20.79
C GLN A 274 9.28 12.08 20.08
N LYS A 275 8.56 12.46 19.01
CA LYS A 275 7.75 11.53 18.22
C LYS A 275 8.58 10.52 17.43
N ARG A 276 9.72 10.93 16.89
CA ARG A 276 10.71 10.02 16.27
C ARG A 276 11.18 8.95 17.23
N ARG A 277 11.54 9.34 18.45
CA ARG A 277 12.02 8.41 19.48
C ARG A 277 10.94 7.40 19.87
N GLU A 278 9.69 7.85 19.98
CA GLU A 278 8.53 6.97 20.23
C GLU A 278 8.34 5.97 19.08
N ALA A 279 8.37 6.44 17.83
CA ALA A 279 8.24 5.59 16.64
C ALA A 279 9.40 4.59 16.48
N GLN A 280 10.63 5.02 16.76
CA GLN A 280 11.81 4.14 16.73
C GLN A 280 11.71 3.03 17.78
N LYS A 281 11.28 3.38 19.00
CA LYS A 281 11.05 2.40 20.06
C LYS A 281 9.98 1.38 19.64
N HIS A 282 8.88 1.84 19.06
CA HIS A 282 7.83 0.94 18.57
C HIS A 282 8.35 0.00 17.45
N TYR A 283 9.11 0.53 16.50
CA TYR A 283 9.74 -0.29 15.45
C TYR A 283 10.69 -1.34 16.03
N GLU A 284 11.51 -0.99 17.04
CA GLU A 284 12.40 -1.94 17.71
C GLU A 284 11.63 -3.03 18.45
N GLU A 285 10.54 -2.66 19.14
CA GLU A 285 9.64 -3.59 19.83
C GLU A 285 8.96 -4.55 18.85
N GLU A 286 8.39 -4.05 17.76
CA GLU A 286 7.78 -4.88 16.70
C GLU A 286 8.80 -5.82 16.07
N ARG A 287 9.99 -5.30 15.73
CA ARG A 287 11.04 -6.13 15.14
C ARG A 287 11.50 -7.23 16.10
N ALA A 288 11.66 -6.91 17.38
CA ALA A 288 12.00 -7.90 18.40
C ALA A 288 10.90 -8.96 18.55
N TRP A 289 9.63 -8.55 18.48
CA TRP A 289 8.48 -9.46 18.51
C TRP A 289 8.42 -10.38 17.30
N VAL A 290 8.61 -9.84 16.09
CA VAL A 290 8.65 -10.64 14.85
C VAL A 290 9.79 -11.66 14.91
N LEU A 291 10.97 -11.25 15.39
CA LEU A 291 12.12 -12.14 15.54
C LEU A 291 11.87 -13.25 16.58
N ALA A 292 11.25 -12.92 17.72
CA ALA A 292 10.91 -13.88 18.77
C ALA A 292 9.83 -14.89 18.33
N ASN A 293 8.94 -14.49 17.42
CA ASN A 293 7.80 -15.29 16.98
C ASN A 293 7.96 -15.87 15.57
N ARG A 294 9.15 -15.75 14.97
CA ARG A 294 9.43 -16.14 13.57
C ARG A 294 8.96 -17.56 13.23
N GLU A 295 9.31 -18.54 14.04
CA GLU A 295 8.94 -19.95 13.80
C GLU A 295 7.43 -20.18 13.80
N LYS A 296 6.69 -19.41 14.62
CA LYS A 296 5.22 -19.49 14.67
C LYS A 296 4.61 -18.91 13.40
N PHE A 297 5.13 -17.79 12.89
CA PHE A 297 4.67 -17.23 11.62
C PHE A 297 4.96 -18.18 10.46
N ASP A 298 6.17 -18.73 10.40
CA ASP A 298 6.54 -19.66 9.33
C ASP A 298 5.62 -20.92 9.35
N ALA A 299 5.26 -21.41 10.54
CA ALA A 299 4.31 -22.52 10.69
C ALA A 299 2.88 -22.15 10.26
N LEU A 300 2.38 -20.97 10.64
CA LEU A 300 1.07 -20.45 10.24
C LEU A 300 0.96 -20.27 8.72
N ILE A 301 1.97 -19.66 8.09
CA ILE A 301 2.02 -19.47 6.64
C ILE A 301 1.99 -20.83 5.92
N LYS A 302 2.74 -21.81 6.43
CA LYS A 302 2.75 -23.15 5.86
C LYS A 302 1.38 -23.83 5.98
N GLU A 303 0.74 -23.72 7.13
CA GLU A 303 -0.61 -24.25 7.34
C GLU A 303 -1.63 -23.60 6.40
N GLU A 304 -1.55 -22.28 6.19
CA GLU A 304 -2.41 -21.56 5.25
C GLU A 304 -2.15 -21.99 3.80
N GLN A 305 -0.89 -22.16 3.40
CA GLN A 305 -0.53 -22.68 2.08
C GLN A 305 -1.05 -24.10 1.87
N ASP A 306 -0.94 -24.98 2.87
CA ASP A 306 -1.44 -26.35 2.79
C ASP A 306 -2.97 -26.38 2.68
N LYS A 307 -3.68 -25.52 3.43
CA LYS A 307 -5.14 -25.34 3.30
C LYS A 307 -5.53 -24.82 1.93
N MET A 308 -4.84 -23.79 1.44
CA MET A 308 -5.08 -23.22 0.11
C MET A 308 -4.82 -24.25 -1.00
N MET A 309 -3.78 -25.07 -0.88
CA MET A 309 -3.51 -26.17 -1.80
C MET A 309 -4.59 -27.25 -1.71
N GLN A 310 -5.07 -27.59 -0.52
CA GLN A 310 -6.19 -28.53 -0.35
C GLN A 310 -7.47 -28.01 -1.01
N GLU A 311 -7.81 -26.74 -0.83
CA GLU A 311 -8.96 -26.10 -1.48
C GLU A 311 -8.82 -26.05 -3.00
N MET A 312 -7.65 -25.66 -3.53
CA MET A 312 -7.40 -25.62 -4.97
C MET A 312 -7.35 -27.01 -5.61
N SER A 313 -6.78 -27.99 -4.91
CA SER A 313 -6.73 -29.39 -5.35
C SER A 313 -8.12 -30.06 -5.31
N GLY A 314 -8.98 -29.66 -4.37
CA GLY A 314 -10.38 -30.08 -4.30
C GLY A 314 -11.27 -29.47 -5.38
N GLY A 315 -10.89 -28.30 -5.94
CA GLY A 315 -11.74 -27.53 -6.85
C GLY A 315 -11.34 -27.52 -8.34
N THR A 316 -10.12 -27.93 -8.72
CA THR A 316 -9.60 -27.56 -10.06
C THR A 316 -8.78 -28.66 -10.73
N ILE A 317 -9.38 -29.32 -11.73
CA ILE A 317 -8.77 -30.14 -12.81
C ILE A 317 -8.04 -31.42 -12.38
N TRP A 318 -7.28 -31.45 -11.30
CA TRP A 318 -6.51 -32.64 -10.90
C TRP A 318 -7.37 -33.70 -10.22
N GLY A 319 -8.34 -33.31 -9.40
CA GLY A 319 -9.38 -34.22 -8.88
C GLY A 319 -10.26 -34.82 -9.99
N ALA A 320 -10.56 -34.03 -11.04
CA ALA A 320 -11.28 -34.50 -12.22
C ALA A 320 -10.43 -35.44 -13.09
N ALA A 321 -9.14 -35.15 -13.26
CA ALA A 321 -8.19 -36.02 -13.97
C ALA A 321 -7.97 -37.35 -13.22
N GLN A 322 -7.92 -37.33 -11.89
CA GLN A 322 -7.79 -38.54 -11.09
C GLN A 322 -9.06 -39.38 -11.09
N SER A 323 -10.25 -38.77 -11.09
CA SER A 323 -11.54 -39.48 -11.29
C SER A 323 -11.65 -40.13 -12.68
N LEU A 324 -11.12 -39.48 -13.73
CA LEU A 324 -11.06 -40.03 -15.08
C LEU A 324 -10.02 -41.16 -15.23
N LEU A 325 -8.90 -41.08 -14.51
CA LEU A 325 -7.86 -42.13 -14.51
C LEU A 325 -8.21 -43.35 -13.65
N THR A 326 -8.97 -43.18 -12.56
CA THR A 326 -9.36 -44.29 -11.67
C THR A 326 -10.74 -44.87 -11.98
N GLY A 327 -11.44 -44.36 -12.99
CA GLY A 327 -12.68 -44.95 -13.50
C GLY A 327 -13.83 -44.98 -12.47
N ALA A 328 -13.86 -44.03 -11.52
CA ALA A 328 -14.97 -43.91 -10.59
C ALA A 328 -16.11 -43.09 -11.23
N PRO A 329 -17.37 -43.55 -11.20
CA PRO A 329 -18.46 -42.84 -11.83
C PRO A 329 -18.81 -41.56 -11.04
N PRO A 330 -19.26 -40.49 -11.73
CA PRO A 330 -19.62 -39.24 -11.07
C PRO A 330 -20.86 -39.41 -10.19
N PRO A 331 -20.97 -38.65 -9.08
CA PRO A 331 -22.14 -38.70 -8.23
C PRO A 331 -23.33 -38.00 -8.91
N GLY A 332 -24.23 -38.81 -9.47
CA GLY A 332 -25.66 -38.52 -9.57
C GLY A 332 -26.15 -37.62 -10.72
N GLN A 333 -26.74 -38.24 -11.74
CA GLN A 333 -27.97 -37.73 -12.38
C GLN A 333 -28.96 -38.90 -12.57
N ALA A 334 -30.15 -38.72 -12.02
CA ALA A 334 -31.26 -39.65 -12.06
C ALA A 334 -31.99 -39.60 -13.42
N ALA A 335 -32.45 -40.76 -13.94
CA ALA A 335 -33.68 -40.89 -14.71
C ALA A 335 -34.05 -42.38 -14.90
N GLY A 336 -35.31 -42.72 -14.62
CA GLY A 336 -35.84 -44.08 -14.70
C GLY A 336 -36.04 -44.61 -16.13
N SER A 337 -36.36 -45.91 -16.21
CA SER A 337 -37.02 -46.50 -17.37
C SER A 337 -38.12 -47.48 -16.93
N THR A 338 -39.31 -47.21 -17.44
CA THR A 338 -40.57 -47.93 -17.29
C THR A 338 -40.74 -49.02 -18.36
N SER A 339 -41.38 -50.14 -18.01
CA SER A 339 -42.33 -50.96 -18.82
C SER A 339 -42.44 -52.35 -18.17
N SER A 340 -43.54 -53.10 -18.11
CA SER A 340 -44.95 -52.96 -18.49
C SER A 340 -45.71 -54.23 -18.02
N ALA A 341 -46.79 -54.07 -17.23
CA ALA A 341 -48.08 -54.82 -17.18
C ALA A 341 -48.15 -56.39 -17.11
N PRO A 342 -49.31 -57.05 -16.84
CA PRO A 342 -50.51 -56.68 -16.05
C PRO A 342 -51.06 -57.82 -15.12
N GLY A 343 -52.04 -57.50 -14.26
CA GLY A 343 -53.25 -58.34 -14.11
C GLY A 343 -53.67 -58.82 -12.70
N SER A 344 -54.89 -58.43 -12.31
CA SER A 344 -55.83 -59.06 -11.33
C SER A 344 -55.42 -59.14 -9.85
N GLN A 345 -56.24 -58.89 -8.82
CA GLN A 345 -57.65 -58.53 -8.62
C GLN A 345 -57.79 -57.99 -7.15
N PRO A 346 -58.96 -57.51 -6.70
CA PRO A 346 -59.10 -56.59 -5.56
C PRO A 346 -59.58 -57.22 -4.23
N SER A 347 -59.61 -56.36 -3.20
CA SER A 347 -60.43 -56.38 -1.97
C SER A 347 -60.18 -57.50 -0.95
N SER A 348 -59.85 -57.13 0.30
CA SER A 348 -60.84 -56.96 1.39
C SER A 348 -60.15 -57.03 2.76
N ALA A 349 -60.71 -56.27 3.71
CA ALA A 349 -60.51 -56.24 5.16
C ALA A 349 -59.27 -55.51 5.68
#